data_AF-U6CYX2-F1
#
_entry.id   AF-U6CYX2-F1
#
_cell.length_a   1.000
_cell.length_b   1.000
_cell.length_c   1.000
_cell.angle_alpha   90.00
_cell.angle_beta   90.00
_cell.angle_gamma   90.00
#
_symmetry.space_group_name_H-M   'P 1'
#
loop_
_entity.id
_entity.type
_entity.pdbx_description
1 polymer ?
#
loop_
_entity_poly.entity_id
_entity_poly.type
_entity_poly.pdbx_seq_one_letter_code
_entity_poly.pdbx_strand_id
1 'polypeptide(L)'
;DYEILYWDVVGGCKLLRNRYDSRDREWATYTCVLGFHVYGVWPDGSDGTDINSLCRSHNERVVAVADDFCKVHLFQYPCARAK
;
A
#
# COMPACT_ATOMS: atom_id res chain seq x y z
N ASP A 1 -11.33 4.05 -9.12
CA ASP A 1 -12.02 3.97 -7.81
C ASP A 1 -11.11 4.21 -6.62
N TYR A 2 -9.82 3.84 -6.64
CA TYR A 2 -8.84 4.12 -5.56
C TYR A 2 -9.32 3.73 -4.15
N GLU A 3 -9.96 2.56 -4.04
CA GLU A 3 -10.51 2.04 -2.79
C GLU A 3 -9.67 0.91 -2.21
N ILE A 4 -9.61 0.82 -0.88
CA ILE A 4 -9.04 -0.32 -0.15
C ILE A 4 -10.19 -1.23 0.30
N LEU A 5 -10.16 -2.47 -0.18
CA LEU A 5 -11.15 -3.52 0.10
C LEU A 5 -10.46 -4.74 0.71
N TYR A 6 -11.20 -5.48 1.53
CA TYR A 6 -10.71 -6.67 2.22
C TYR A 6 -11.64 -7.85 1.95
N TRP A 7 -11.07 -9.04 1.78
CA TRP A 7 -11.83 -10.24 1.42
C TRP A 7 -11.47 -11.40 2.34
N ASP A 8 -12.48 -12.19 2.69
CA ASP A 8 -12.29 -13.52 3.28
C ASP A 8 -12.34 -14.55 2.17
N VAL A 9 -11.16 -15.06 1.81
CA VAL A 9 -10.99 -16.06 0.75
C VAL A 9 -11.43 -17.44 1.24
N VAL A 10 -11.13 -17.81 2.49
CA VAL A 10 -11.42 -19.14 3.05
C VAL A 10 -12.93 -19.31 3.27
N GLY A 11 -13.63 -18.25 3.69
CA GLY A 11 -15.09 -18.23 3.85
C GLY A 11 -15.90 -18.11 2.55
N GLY A 12 -15.28 -18.37 1.40
CA GLY A 12 -15.93 -18.37 0.09
C GLY A 12 -15.86 -17.02 -0.65
N CYS A 13 -14.72 -16.34 -0.57
CA CYS A 13 -14.47 -15.07 -1.26
C CYS A 13 -15.54 -14.00 -0.95
N LYS A 14 -15.76 -13.71 0.32
CA LYS A 14 -16.73 -12.69 0.75
C LYS A 14 -16.03 -11.36 1.01
N LEU A 15 -16.61 -10.26 0.51
CA LEU A 15 -16.16 -8.91 0.84
C LEU A 15 -16.42 -8.61 2.32
N LEU A 16 -15.36 -8.28 3.05
CA LEU A 16 -15.42 -7.83 4.44
C LEU A 16 -15.83 -6.35 4.46
N ARG A 17 -17.10 -6.08 4.77
CA ARG A 17 -17.65 -4.71 4.80
C ARG A 17 -17.19 -3.90 6.02
N ASN A 18 -16.97 -4.57 7.15
CA ASN A 18 -16.42 -3.91 8.34
C ASN A 18 -14.89 -3.80 8.21
N ARG A 19 -14.40 -2.63 7.81
CA ARG A 19 -12.96 -2.39 7.64
C ARG A 19 -12.21 -2.36 8.98
N TYR A 20 -12.91 -2.14 10.09
CA TYR A 20 -12.29 -2.03 11.42
C TYR A 20 -11.56 -3.33 11.81
N ASP A 21 -12.12 -4.48 11.42
CA ASP A 21 -11.55 -5.81 11.69
C ASP A 21 -10.23 -6.06 10.92
N SER A 22 -9.92 -5.22 9.94
CA SER A 22 -8.70 -5.32 9.11
C SER A 22 -7.69 -4.20 9.38
N ARG A 23 -7.97 -3.28 10.31
CA ARG A 23 -7.10 -2.13 10.61
C ARG A 23 -5.72 -2.57 11.10
N ASP A 24 -5.69 -3.48 12.06
CA ASP A 24 -4.47 -3.90 12.77
C ASP A 24 -3.95 -5.25 12.25
N ARG A 25 -4.36 -5.66 11.03
CA ARG A 25 -3.95 -6.93 10.43
C ARG A 25 -2.51 -6.83 9.93
N GLU A 26 -1.68 -7.77 10.35
CA GLU A 26 -0.35 -7.98 9.76
C GLU A 26 -0.48 -8.69 8.41
N TRP A 27 0.04 -8.05 7.36
CA TRP A 27 0.04 -8.60 6.01
C TRP A 27 1.37 -9.28 5.70
N ALA A 28 1.29 -10.45 5.05
CA ALA A 28 2.47 -11.20 4.62
C ALA A 28 3.36 -10.42 3.65
N THR A 29 2.75 -9.64 2.75
CA THR A 29 3.44 -8.75 1.80
C THR A 29 2.70 -7.42 1.72
N TYR A 30 3.42 -6.38 1.31
CA TYR A 30 2.86 -5.06 1.03
C TYR A 30 3.22 -4.71 -0.40
N THR A 31 2.29 -4.99 -1.33
CA THR A 31 2.42 -4.69 -2.76
C THR A 31 1.33 -3.75 -3.27
N CYS A 32 0.31 -3.47 -2.46
CA CYS A 32 -0.71 -2.49 -2.77
C CYS A 32 -0.11 -1.08 -2.73
N VAL A 33 -0.29 -0.32 -3.81
CA VAL A 33 0.13 1.10 -3.89
C VAL A 33 -0.71 2.00 -2.97
N LEU A 34 -1.90 1.52 -2.56
CA LEU A 34 -2.75 2.17 -1.57
C LEU A 34 -2.66 1.43 -0.23
N GLY A 35 -2.35 2.18 0.84
CA GLY A 35 -2.33 1.64 2.20
C GLY A 35 -1.87 2.64 3.24
N PHE A 36 -2.44 2.59 4.45
CA PHE A 36 -2.13 3.52 5.55
C PHE A 36 -0.67 3.49 6.03
N HIS A 37 0.03 2.38 5.81
CA HIS A 37 1.43 2.23 6.20
C HIS A 37 2.40 2.83 5.17
N VAL A 38 1.90 3.15 3.98
CA VAL A 38 2.71 3.52 2.81
C VAL A 38 2.19 4.76 2.08
N TYR A 39 1.12 5.40 2.52
CA TYR A 39 0.51 6.52 1.77
C TYR A 39 1.45 7.71 1.55
N GLY A 40 2.48 7.88 2.38
CA GLY A 40 3.48 8.94 2.24
C GLY A 40 4.44 8.78 1.05
N VAL A 41 4.36 7.66 0.31
CA VAL A 41 5.13 7.50 -0.94
C VAL A 41 4.57 8.34 -2.08
N TRP A 42 3.30 8.73 -2.02
CA TRP A 42 2.63 9.54 -3.04
C TRP A 42 3.09 11.00 -2.96
N PRO A 43 3.67 11.57 -4.05
CA PRO A 43 4.05 12.97 -4.09
C PRO A 43 2.84 13.91 -4.08
N ASP A 44 3.05 15.15 -3.63
CA ASP A 44 2.05 16.21 -3.75
C ASP A 44 1.65 16.43 -5.21
N GLY A 45 0.34 16.56 -5.45
CA GLY A 45 -0.21 16.76 -6.78
C GLY A 45 -0.36 15.49 -7.62
N SER A 46 -0.04 14.32 -7.06
CA SER A 46 -0.27 13.04 -7.74
C SER A 46 -1.75 12.78 -7.98
N ASP A 47 -2.09 12.26 -9.15
CA ASP A 47 -3.46 11.95 -9.58
C ASP A 47 -3.87 10.48 -9.30
N GLY A 48 -2.96 9.73 -8.68
CA GLY A 48 -3.12 8.32 -8.36
C GLY A 48 -2.59 7.36 -9.43
N THR A 49 -2.19 7.82 -10.62
CA THR A 49 -1.59 6.92 -11.63
C THR A 49 -0.07 6.92 -11.58
N ASP A 50 0.54 7.97 -11.02
CA ASP A 50 2.00 8.14 -11.03
C ASP A 50 2.78 6.96 -10.44
N ILE A 51 2.20 6.19 -9.51
CA ILE A 51 2.84 5.02 -8.91
C ILE A 51 2.20 3.73 -9.42
N ASN A 52 3.01 2.92 -10.09
CA ASN A 52 2.61 1.68 -10.73
C ASN A 52 2.78 0.45 -9.85
N SER A 53 3.76 0.47 -8.95
CA SER A 53 4.13 -0.71 -8.16
C SER A 53 4.80 -0.31 -6.86
N LEU A 54 4.57 -1.12 -5.83
CA LEU A 54 5.15 -0.97 -4.51
C LEU A 54 5.59 -2.33 -3.99
N CYS A 55 6.69 -2.37 -3.23
CA CYS A 55 7.11 -3.57 -2.52
C CYS A 55 7.80 -3.22 -1.21
N ARG A 56 7.32 -3.76 -0.09
CA ARG A 56 8.02 -3.71 1.20
C ARG A 56 9.02 -4.85 1.32
N SER A 57 10.21 -4.52 1.79
CA SER A 57 11.24 -5.48 2.18
C SER A 57 10.76 -6.46 3.25
N HIS A 58 11.25 -7.71 3.18
CA HIS A 58 10.91 -8.78 4.13
C HIS A 58 11.34 -8.48 5.58
N ASN A 59 12.36 -7.65 5.78
CA ASN A 59 12.81 -7.21 7.11
C ASN A 59 12.08 -5.96 7.63
N GLU A 60 11.07 -5.48 6.88
CA GLU A 60 10.17 -4.41 7.29
C GLU A 60 10.82 -3.05 7.47
N ARG A 61 11.95 -2.78 6.80
CA ARG A 61 12.68 -1.51 6.98
C ARG A 61 12.51 -0.53 5.84
N VAL A 62 12.28 -1.04 4.63
CA VAL A 62 12.29 -0.26 3.40
C VAL A 62 11.11 -0.62 2.50
N VAL A 63 10.61 0.36 1.76
CA VAL A 63 9.67 0.22 0.65
C VAL A 63 10.32 0.70 -0.64
N ALA A 64 10.21 -0.08 -1.70
CA ALA A 64 10.55 0.32 -3.05
C ALA A 64 9.28 0.68 -3.83
N VAL A 65 9.33 1.75 -4.62
CA VAL A 65 8.21 2.22 -5.45
C VAL A 65 8.71 2.50 -6.86
N ALA A 66 7.95 2.08 -7.87
CA ALA A 66 8.22 2.41 -9.28
C ALA A 66 7.14 3.37 -9.81
N ASP A 67 7.59 4.42 -10.50
CA ASP A 67 6.72 5.49 -11.02
C ASP A 67 6.66 5.54 -12.56
N ASP A 68 5.74 6.35 -13.09
CA ASP A 68 5.59 6.62 -14.54
C ASP A 68 6.74 7.43 -15.14
N PHE A 69 7.61 8.00 -14.30
CA PHE A 69 8.78 8.77 -14.71
C PHE A 69 10.02 7.90 -14.90
N CYS A 70 9.84 6.58 -14.98
CA CYS A 70 10.90 5.58 -15.14
C CYS A 70 11.89 5.57 -13.97
N LYS A 71 11.44 5.91 -12.76
CA LYS A 71 12.28 5.91 -11.55
C LYS A 71 11.85 4.84 -10.55
N VAL A 72 12.83 4.43 -9.75
CA VAL A 72 12.61 3.63 -8.55
C VAL A 72 13.05 4.46 -7.34
N HIS A 73 12.17 4.55 -6.35
CA HIS A 73 12.41 5.28 -5.10
C HIS A 73 12.48 4.29 -3.94
N LEU A 74 13.34 4.58 -2.96
CA LEU A 74 13.39 3.85 -1.70
C LEU A 74 12.97 4.76 -0.55
N PHE A 75 12.08 4.25 0.29
CA PHE A 75 11.56 4.93 1.48
C PHE A 75 11.77 4.06 2.71
N GLN A 76 11.92 4.67 3.89
CA GLN A 76 11.85 3.95 5.14
C GLN A 76 10.41 3.49 5.42
N TYR A 77 10.24 2.27 5.89
CA TYR A 77 8.96 1.74 6.35
C TYR A 77 8.79 1.94 7.86
N PRO A 78 7.58 2.30 8.35
CA PRO A 78 6.41 2.73 7.58
C PRO A 78 6.61 4.14 6.98
N CYS A 79 6.05 4.35 5.79
CA CYS A 79 6.01 5.65 5.12
C CYS A 79 4.59 6.24 5.26
N ALA A 80 4.23 6.58 6.50
CA ALA A 80 2.88 7.01 6.88
C ALA A 80 2.84 8.49 7.27
N ARG A 81 3.63 9.32 6.58
CA ARG A 81 3.65 10.77 6.77
C ARG A 81 3.67 11.42 5.40
N ALA A 82 2.75 12.36 5.17
CA ALA A 82 2.78 13.20 3.97
C ALA A 82 4.10 13.99 3.95
N LYS A 83 4.71 14.12 2.77
CA LYS A 83 5.88 14.96 2.60
C LYS A 83 5.52 16.43 2.68
#